data_AF-A0A7X2SY29-F1
#
_entry.id   AF-A0A7X2SY29-F1
#
_cell.length_a   1.000
_cell.length_b   1.000
_cell.length_c   1.000
_cell.angle_alpha   90.00
_cell.angle_beta   90.00
_cell.angle_gamma   90.00
#
_symmetry.space_group_name_H-M   'P 1'
#
loop_
_entity.id
_entity.type
_entity.pdbx_description
1 polymer ?
#
loop_
_entity_poly.entity_id
_entity_poly.type
_entity_poly.pdbx_seq_one_letter_code
_entity_poly.pdbx_strand_id
1 'polypeptide(L)'
;PTAYVPEGSQLDKLAAQRAFTNYLPGFNIPMLPRELSDDVCSLRPNVRRPALACRVTVAADGSLGDDVEFFAAWIESKAKLAYDDVSDWLENSGSWQPESEEIAEQIRLLHRLCLARSEWRQTHALVFKDRPDYRFLLGEKGEVLEIVAEPRRIANRIVEESMILANVCAAKVLRDRLGFGIYNVHAGFDATNAEQAAAVLANHGITVDAQAITTLEGFRVLRRELDAQPTQFLDSRIRRFQTFAEISTEPGPHFGLGLEAYATWTSPIRKFGDMVNHRLL
;
A
#
# COMPACT_ATOMS: atom_id res chain seq x y z
N PRO A 1 0.31 -8.47 16.05
CA PRO A 1 0.71 -9.90 16.27
C PRO A 1 2.00 -10.04 17.09
N THR A 2 2.95 -9.09 17.02
CA THR A 2 4.21 -9.10 17.78
C THR A 2 4.02 -9.12 19.31
N ALA A 3 2.90 -8.62 19.83
CA ALA A 3 2.51 -8.79 21.24
C ALA A 3 2.24 -10.26 21.66
N TYR A 4 1.98 -11.15 20.69
CA TYR A 4 1.66 -12.56 20.90
C TYR A 4 2.72 -13.51 20.36
N VAL A 5 3.62 -13.02 19.50
CA VAL A 5 4.67 -13.82 18.83
C VAL A 5 6.04 -13.19 19.15
N PRO A 6 6.66 -13.59 20.29
CA PRO A 6 7.98 -13.11 20.67
C PRO A 6 9.04 -13.49 19.63
N GLU A 7 10.04 -12.64 19.45
CA GLU A 7 11.20 -12.93 18.60
C GLU A 7 11.91 -14.21 19.05
N GLY A 8 12.34 -15.03 18.09
CA GLY A 8 13.05 -16.30 18.36
C GLY A 8 12.15 -17.45 18.82
N SER A 9 10.87 -17.22 19.08
CA SER A 9 9.89 -18.28 19.37
C SER A 9 9.72 -19.24 18.18
N GLN A 10 9.15 -20.42 18.43
CA GLN A 10 8.87 -21.37 17.35
C GLN A 10 7.91 -20.78 16.31
N LEU A 11 6.90 -20.05 16.74
CA LEU A 11 5.96 -19.36 15.85
C LEU A 11 6.65 -18.28 15.02
N ASP A 12 7.58 -17.53 15.61
CA ASP A 12 8.37 -16.53 14.88
C ASP A 12 9.21 -17.16 13.77
N LYS A 13 9.93 -18.24 14.07
CA LYS A 13 10.72 -18.98 13.08
C LYS A 13 9.85 -19.52 11.94
N LEU A 14 8.66 -20.04 12.23
CA LEU A 14 7.71 -20.50 11.22
C LEU A 14 7.15 -19.35 10.38
N ALA A 15 6.84 -18.21 11.00
CA ALA A 15 6.39 -17.02 10.29
C ALA A 15 7.49 -16.47 9.37
N ALA A 16 8.75 -16.45 9.83
CA ALA A 16 9.91 -16.07 9.03
C ALA A 16 10.12 -17.00 7.82
N GLN A 17 9.99 -18.32 8.03
CA GLN A 17 10.10 -19.32 6.96
C GLN A 17 9.01 -19.15 5.90
N ARG A 18 7.78 -18.77 6.29
CA ARG A 18 6.67 -18.51 5.35
C ARG A 18 6.77 -17.16 4.67
N ALA A 19 7.28 -16.15 5.38
CA ALA A 19 7.41 -14.73 5.00
C ALA A 19 6.11 -13.98 4.68
N PHE A 20 5.14 -14.63 4.01
CA PHE A 20 3.87 -14.07 3.59
C PHE A 20 2.72 -15.07 3.79
N THR A 21 1.50 -14.55 3.94
CA THR A 21 0.30 -15.37 3.68
C THR A 21 0.18 -15.55 2.16
N ASN A 22 0.02 -16.79 1.71
CA ASN A 22 -0.22 -17.07 0.30
C ASN A 22 -1.73 -17.00 0.00
N TYR A 23 -2.13 -16.11 -0.90
CA TYR A 23 -3.53 -15.94 -1.32
C TYR A 23 -3.74 -16.62 -2.67
N LEU A 24 -4.66 -17.58 -2.71
CA LEU A 24 -5.01 -18.37 -3.89
C LEU A 24 -6.51 -18.16 -4.21
N PRO A 25 -6.97 -18.47 -5.44
CA PRO A 25 -8.40 -18.48 -5.74
C PRO A 25 -9.17 -19.35 -4.74
N GLY A 26 -10.09 -18.75 -3.99
CA GLY A 26 -10.98 -19.43 -3.05
C GLY A 26 -10.42 -19.69 -1.64
N PHE A 27 -9.11 -19.62 -1.40
CA PHE A 27 -8.56 -19.86 -0.06
C PHE A 27 -7.17 -19.22 0.15
N ASN A 28 -6.71 -19.22 1.40
CA ASN A 28 -5.37 -18.74 1.75
C ASN A 28 -4.62 -19.75 2.63
N ILE A 29 -3.29 -19.73 2.51
CA ILE A 29 -2.36 -20.42 3.41
C ILE A 29 -1.76 -19.35 4.33
N PRO A 30 -2.24 -19.21 5.58
CA PRO A 30 -1.89 -18.10 6.43
C PRO A 30 -0.44 -18.20 6.93
N MET A 31 0.23 -17.05 7.06
CA MET A 31 1.57 -16.97 7.64
C MET A 31 1.58 -17.37 9.12
N LEU A 32 0.55 -16.94 9.85
CA LEU A 32 0.33 -17.23 11.26
C LEU A 32 -0.80 -18.26 11.44
N PRO A 33 -0.91 -18.94 12.60
CA PRO A 33 -2.08 -19.77 12.92
C PRO A 33 -3.39 -18.99 12.80
N ARG A 34 -4.47 -19.64 12.34
CA ARG A 34 -5.77 -18.99 12.11
C ARG A 34 -6.36 -18.39 13.38
N GLU A 35 -6.13 -19.03 14.51
CA GLU A 35 -6.54 -18.54 15.83
C GLU A 35 -5.93 -17.15 16.12
N LEU A 36 -4.68 -16.92 15.69
CA LEU A 36 -4.05 -15.61 15.81
C LEU A 36 -4.50 -14.65 14.70
N SER A 37 -4.51 -15.08 13.43
CA SER A 37 -4.79 -14.17 12.30
C SER A 37 -6.24 -13.74 12.22
N ASP A 38 -7.18 -14.67 12.43
CA ASP A 38 -8.59 -14.49 12.12
C ASP A 38 -9.41 -14.09 13.37
N ASP A 39 -8.82 -14.23 14.57
CA ASP A 39 -9.47 -13.88 15.84
C ASP A 39 -8.65 -12.93 16.72
N VAL A 40 -7.54 -13.40 17.32
CA VAL A 40 -6.84 -12.65 18.39
C VAL A 40 -6.23 -11.34 17.88
N CYS A 41 -5.60 -11.36 16.71
CA CYS A 41 -5.02 -10.16 16.09
C CYS A 41 -6.02 -9.39 15.21
N SER A 42 -7.16 -10.01 14.87
CA SER A 42 -8.18 -9.38 14.03
C SER A 42 -8.88 -8.26 14.80
N LEU A 43 -8.96 -7.08 14.18
CA LEU A 43 -9.59 -5.88 14.74
C LEU A 43 -11.12 -5.95 14.61
N ARG A 44 -11.73 -6.95 15.25
CA ARG A 44 -13.18 -7.20 15.23
C ARG A 44 -13.96 -6.02 15.82
N PRO A 45 -15.15 -5.70 15.29
CA PRO A 45 -15.99 -4.65 15.83
C PRO A 45 -16.43 -4.97 17.26
N ASN A 46 -16.49 -3.97 18.12
CA ASN A 46 -16.95 -4.00 19.50
C ASN A 46 -16.15 -4.98 20.39
N VAL A 47 -14.89 -5.25 20.02
CA VAL A 47 -13.98 -6.05 20.85
C VAL A 47 -12.67 -5.29 21.05
N ARG A 48 -12.26 -5.17 22.32
CA ARG A 48 -11.00 -4.53 22.70
C ARG A 48 -9.80 -5.35 22.19
N ARG A 49 -8.87 -4.69 21.50
CA ARG A 49 -7.67 -5.28 20.87
C ARG A 49 -6.44 -4.40 21.11
N PRO A 50 -5.25 -5.00 21.32
CA PRO A 50 -4.00 -4.24 21.31
C PRO A 50 -3.62 -3.89 19.87
N ALA A 51 -3.11 -2.69 19.66
CA ALA A 51 -2.64 -2.20 18.38
C ALA A 51 -1.35 -1.41 18.56
N LEU A 52 -0.47 -1.48 17.54
CA LEU A 52 0.52 -0.45 17.32
C LEU A 52 -0.15 0.63 16.47
N ALA A 53 -0.14 1.88 16.93
CA ALA A 53 -0.80 2.99 16.29
C ALA A 53 0.24 4.03 15.83
N CYS A 54 -0.13 4.79 14.80
CA CYS A 54 0.62 5.93 14.29
C CYS A 54 -0.29 7.16 14.32
N ARG A 55 0.17 8.23 14.96
CA ARG A 55 -0.45 9.56 14.92
C ARG A 55 0.45 10.49 14.12
N VAL A 56 -0.17 11.29 13.25
CA VAL A 56 0.51 12.32 12.45
C VAL A 56 -0.53 13.35 12.03
N THR A 57 -0.14 14.62 11.96
CA THR A 57 -0.98 15.68 11.41
C THR A 57 -0.85 15.72 9.88
N VAL A 58 -1.96 15.87 9.17
CA VAL A 58 -1.99 16.04 7.72
C VAL A 58 -2.54 17.42 7.41
N ALA A 59 -1.76 18.21 6.68
CA ALA A 59 -2.16 19.55 6.28
C ALA A 59 -3.26 19.52 5.21
N ALA A 60 -3.88 20.67 4.95
CA ALA A 60 -4.98 20.77 3.99
C ALA A 60 -4.58 20.39 2.55
N ASP A 61 -3.32 20.59 2.18
CA ASP A 61 -2.74 20.19 0.88
C ASP A 61 -2.31 18.71 0.84
N GLY A 62 -2.62 17.95 1.88
CA GLY A 62 -2.25 16.55 2.03
C GLY A 62 -0.81 16.31 2.49
N SER A 63 0.01 17.34 2.69
CA SER A 63 1.38 17.14 3.20
C SER A 63 1.38 16.59 4.63
N LEU A 64 2.38 15.75 4.94
CA LEU A 64 2.55 15.18 6.27
C LEU A 64 3.30 16.16 7.16
N GLY A 65 2.82 16.36 8.38
CA GLY A 65 3.55 17.04 9.44
C GLY A 65 4.76 16.25 9.94
N ASP A 66 5.59 16.91 10.75
CA ASP A 66 6.77 16.34 11.39
C ASP A 66 6.48 15.71 12.76
N ASP A 67 5.22 15.76 13.22
CA ASP A 67 4.72 15.27 14.51
C ASP A 67 4.36 13.78 14.51
N VAL A 68 5.09 12.99 13.72
CA VAL A 68 4.87 11.54 13.61
C VAL A 68 5.20 10.85 14.93
N GLU A 69 4.23 10.12 15.47
CA GLU A 69 4.39 9.37 16.71
C GLU A 69 3.81 7.96 16.59
N PHE A 70 4.65 6.97 16.91
CA PHE A 70 4.25 5.57 17.06
C PHE A 70 4.08 5.23 18.54
N PHE A 71 2.99 4.55 18.88
CA PHE A 71 2.70 4.16 20.26
C PHE A 71 1.83 2.90 20.33
N ALA A 72 2.00 2.11 21.37
CA ALA A 72 1.12 1.00 21.68
C ALA A 72 -0.21 1.51 22.27
N ALA A 73 -1.32 0.94 21.83
CA ALA A 73 -2.65 1.35 22.23
C ALA A 73 -3.59 0.15 22.44
N TRP A 74 -4.64 0.37 23.21
CA TRP A 74 -5.84 -0.48 23.18
C TRP A 74 -6.92 0.23 22.39
N ILE A 75 -7.46 -0.45 21.37
CA ILE A 75 -8.54 0.07 20.54
C ILE A 75 -9.75 -0.86 20.59
N GLU A 76 -10.91 -0.33 20.23
CA GLU A 76 -12.13 -1.09 20.01
C GLU A 76 -12.80 -0.52 18.76
N SER A 77 -12.75 -1.28 17.65
CA SER A 77 -13.40 -0.85 16.41
C SER A 77 -14.90 -0.71 16.62
N LYS A 78 -15.52 0.34 16.09
CA LYS A 78 -16.96 0.59 16.26
C LYS A 78 -17.81 0.08 15.11
N ALA A 79 -17.19 -0.34 14.01
CA ALA A 79 -17.89 -0.86 12.85
C ALA A 79 -17.01 -1.82 12.03
N LYS A 80 -17.66 -2.74 11.33
CA LYS A 80 -17.04 -3.52 10.24
C LYS A 80 -17.71 -3.09 8.95
N LEU A 81 -16.96 -2.38 8.11
CA LEU A 81 -17.47 -1.77 6.88
C LEU A 81 -17.00 -2.55 5.66
N ALA A 82 -17.85 -2.68 4.65
CA ALA A 82 -17.50 -3.24 3.35
C ALA A 82 -17.16 -2.11 2.35
N TYR A 83 -16.26 -2.38 1.40
CA TYR A 83 -15.83 -1.38 0.43
C TYR A 83 -16.97 -0.91 -0.48
N ASP A 84 -17.82 -1.83 -0.96
CA ASP A 84 -18.93 -1.50 -1.83
C ASP A 84 -19.97 -0.65 -1.11
N ASP A 85 -20.36 -1.03 0.09
CA ASP A 85 -21.30 -0.28 0.94
C ASP A 85 -20.85 1.17 1.18
N VAL A 86 -19.57 1.36 1.57
CA VAL A 86 -19.02 2.69 1.83
C VAL A 86 -18.90 3.51 0.53
N SER A 87 -18.52 2.87 -0.57
CA SER A 87 -18.42 3.55 -1.87
C SER A 87 -19.81 3.97 -2.36
N ASP A 88 -20.79 3.08 -2.29
CA ASP A 88 -22.18 3.35 -2.65
C ASP A 88 -22.73 4.53 -1.85
N TRP A 89 -22.54 4.52 -0.52
CA TRP A 89 -22.99 5.61 0.33
C TRP A 89 -22.33 6.96 -0.02
N LEU A 90 -21.02 7.00 -0.25
CA LEU A 90 -20.31 8.22 -0.64
C LEU A 90 -20.69 8.72 -2.04
N GLU A 91 -21.06 7.80 -2.93
CA GLU A 91 -21.48 8.08 -4.31
C GLU A 91 -22.98 8.35 -4.44
N ASN A 92 -23.72 8.35 -3.32
CA ASN A 92 -25.18 8.47 -3.26
C ASN A 92 -25.92 7.41 -4.08
N SER A 93 -25.39 6.19 -4.10
CA SER A 93 -26.01 5.00 -4.67
C SER A 93 -26.31 3.95 -3.59
N GLY A 94 -27.09 2.93 -3.95
CA GLY A 94 -27.40 1.83 -3.03
C GLY A 94 -28.36 2.20 -1.91
N SER A 95 -28.54 1.27 -0.97
CA SER A 95 -29.46 1.39 0.18
C SER A 95 -28.77 1.31 1.53
N TRP A 96 -27.48 0.96 1.55
CA TRP A 96 -26.71 0.90 2.79
C TRP A 96 -26.42 2.30 3.32
N GLN A 97 -26.46 2.45 4.65
CA GLN A 97 -26.10 3.68 5.34
C GLN A 97 -25.35 3.36 6.64
N PRO A 98 -24.43 4.23 7.09
CA PRO A 98 -23.77 4.06 8.39
C PRO A 98 -24.77 3.91 9.53
N GLU A 99 -24.47 3.04 10.48
CA GLU A 99 -25.36 2.73 11.62
C GLU A 99 -25.50 3.89 12.63
N SER A 100 -24.59 4.88 12.58
CA SER A 100 -24.60 6.06 13.44
C SER A 100 -23.98 7.27 12.73
N GLU A 101 -24.29 8.47 13.22
CA GLU A 101 -23.72 9.71 12.69
C GLU A 101 -22.21 9.80 12.97
N GLU A 102 -21.74 9.23 14.08
CA GLU A 102 -20.32 9.15 14.40
C GLU A 102 -19.54 8.33 13.35
N ILE A 103 -20.10 7.20 12.90
CA ILE A 103 -19.50 6.40 11.82
C ILE A 103 -19.56 7.17 10.50
N ALA A 104 -20.69 7.82 10.20
CA ALA A 104 -20.83 8.63 8.99
C ALA A 104 -19.77 9.73 8.93
N GLU A 105 -19.54 10.44 10.03
CA GLU A 105 -18.53 11.49 10.12
C GLU A 105 -17.11 10.95 9.96
N GLN A 106 -16.79 9.80 10.56
CA GLN A 106 -15.48 9.16 10.34
C GLN A 106 -15.24 8.81 8.87
N ILE A 107 -16.24 8.29 8.17
CA ILE A 107 -16.14 7.99 6.73
C ILE A 107 -15.90 9.28 5.94
N ARG A 108 -16.62 10.37 6.23
CA ARG A 108 -16.44 11.67 5.55
C ARG A 108 -15.04 12.26 5.81
N LEU A 109 -14.53 12.16 7.04
CA LEU A 109 -13.17 12.61 7.38
C LEU A 109 -12.11 11.81 6.64
N LEU A 110 -12.25 10.48 6.59
CA LEU A 110 -11.36 9.60 5.84
C LEU A 110 -11.43 9.85 4.33
N HIS A 111 -12.62 10.14 3.79
CA HIS A 111 -12.80 10.56 2.40
C HIS A 111 -12.07 11.87 2.12
N ARG A 112 -12.21 12.88 2.99
CA ARG A 112 -11.48 14.15 2.86
C ARG A 112 -9.96 13.95 2.90
N LEU A 113 -9.46 13.11 3.81
CA LEU A 113 -8.05 12.73 3.87
C LEU A 113 -7.60 12.10 2.56
N CYS A 114 -8.38 11.15 2.03
CA CYS A 114 -8.09 10.47 0.76
C CYS A 114 -7.95 11.46 -0.40
N LEU A 115 -8.86 12.42 -0.52
CA LEU A 115 -8.81 13.42 -1.59
C LEU A 115 -7.55 14.29 -1.49
N ALA A 116 -7.27 14.84 -0.30
CA ALA A 116 -6.08 15.67 -0.08
C ALA A 116 -4.78 14.88 -0.33
N ARG A 117 -4.70 13.62 0.12
CA ARG A 117 -3.54 12.76 -0.11
C ARG A 117 -3.36 12.34 -1.57
N SER A 118 -4.47 12.07 -2.27
CA SER A 118 -4.45 11.77 -3.69
C SER A 118 -3.92 12.97 -4.49
N GLU A 119 -4.41 14.18 -4.20
CA GLU A 119 -3.93 15.42 -4.83
C GLU A 119 -2.44 15.65 -4.55
N TRP A 120 -2.02 15.51 -3.29
CA TRP A 120 -0.61 15.62 -2.92
C TRP A 120 0.26 14.64 -3.72
N ARG A 121 -0.15 13.37 -3.84
CA ARG A 121 0.60 12.34 -4.58
C ARG A 121 0.62 12.59 -6.08
N GLN A 122 -0.43 13.15 -6.68
CA GLN A 122 -0.42 13.50 -8.09
C GLN A 122 0.68 14.52 -8.39
N THR A 123 0.85 15.52 -7.51
CA THR A 123 1.84 16.60 -7.68
C THR A 123 3.24 16.22 -7.22
N HIS A 124 3.39 15.44 -6.15
CA HIS A 124 4.70 15.20 -5.50
C HIS A 124 5.21 13.75 -5.60
N ALA A 125 4.39 12.82 -6.06
CA ALA A 125 4.71 11.39 -6.14
C ALA A 125 4.17 10.79 -7.44
N LEU A 126 3.94 9.48 -7.46
CA LEU A 126 3.26 8.79 -8.55
C LEU A 126 2.01 8.06 -8.06
N VAL A 127 0.95 8.17 -8.87
CA VAL A 127 -0.31 7.45 -8.69
C VAL A 127 -0.42 6.46 -9.84
N PHE A 128 -0.51 5.17 -9.51
CA PHE A 128 -0.70 4.15 -10.54
C PHE A 128 -2.09 4.28 -11.17
N LYS A 129 -2.17 4.08 -12.48
CA LYS A 129 -3.48 3.93 -13.14
C LYS A 129 -4.18 2.69 -12.60
N ASP A 130 -5.47 2.83 -12.34
CA ASP A 130 -6.30 1.73 -11.87
C ASP A 130 -6.25 0.57 -12.85
N ARG A 131 -6.06 -0.62 -12.30
CA ARG A 131 -6.36 -1.88 -12.96
C ARG A 131 -7.39 -2.58 -12.09
N PRO A 132 -8.46 -3.14 -12.67
CA PRO A 132 -9.40 -3.92 -11.89
C PRO A 132 -8.66 -5.11 -11.28
N ASP A 133 -9.00 -5.43 -10.04
CA ASP A 133 -8.62 -6.71 -9.46
C ASP A 133 -9.62 -7.76 -9.97
N TYR A 134 -9.20 -9.03 -10.08
CA TYR A 134 -10.08 -10.10 -10.55
C TYR A 134 -10.39 -11.07 -9.41
N ARG A 135 -11.68 -11.31 -9.16
CA ARG A 135 -12.13 -12.29 -8.17
C ARG A 135 -12.74 -13.50 -8.84
N PHE A 136 -12.30 -14.68 -8.40
CA PHE A 136 -12.83 -15.97 -8.83
C PHE A 136 -14.01 -16.34 -7.92
N LEU A 137 -15.20 -16.49 -8.49
CA LEU A 137 -16.35 -17.09 -7.83
C LEU A 137 -16.26 -18.60 -7.99
N LEU A 138 -16.06 -19.31 -6.88
CA LEU A 138 -15.92 -20.76 -6.90
C LEU A 138 -17.20 -21.42 -6.38
N GLY A 139 -17.56 -22.55 -7.00
CA GLY A 139 -18.61 -23.43 -6.53
C GLY A 139 -18.14 -24.34 -5.40
N GLU A 140 -19.03 -25.19 -4.91
CA GLU A 140 -18.78 -26.04 -3.73
C GLU A 140 -17.64 -27.04 -3.93
N LYS A 141 -17.37 -27.49 -5.16
CA LYS A 141 -16.27 -28.43 -5.47
C LYS A 141 -15.01 -27.71 -5.95
N GLY A 142 -14.96 -26.39 -5.85
CA GLY A 142 -13.83 -25.56 -6.29
C GLY A 142 -13.79 -25.26 -7.78
N GLU A 143 -14.85 -25.61 -8.53
CA GLU A 143 -15.02 -25.22 -9.92
C GLU A 143 -15.20 -23.70 -10.05
N VAL A 144 -14.59 -23.10 -11.08
CA VAL A 144 -14.74 -21.67 -11.35
C VAL A 144 -16.11 -21.43 -11.99
N LEU A 145 -17.00 -20.75 -11.28
CA LEU A 145 -18.32 -20.35 -11.78
C LEU A 145 -18.20 -19.10 -12.64
N GLU A 146 -17.44 -18.11 -12.17
CA GLU A 146 -17.26 -16.82 -12.83
C GLU A 146 -15.93 -16.18 -12.42
N ILE A 147 -15.40 -15.31 -13.27
CA ILE A 147 -14.28 -14.41 -12.94
C ILE A 147 -14.79 -12.98 -13.13
N VAL A 148 -14.98 -12.27 -12.02
CA VAL A 148 -15.50 -10.90 -12.02
C VAL A 148 -14.36 -9.89 -11.89
N ALA A 149 -14.47 -8.79 -12.63
CA ALA A 149 -13.60 -7.64 -12.46
C ALA A 149 -14.17 -6.75 -11.35
N GLU A 150 -13.36 -6.47 -10.32
CA GLU A 150 -13.71 -5.59 -9.22
C GLU A 150 -13.02 -4.24 -9.43
N PRO A 151 -13.77 -3.18 -9.80
CA PRO A 151 -13.20 -1.86 -9.96
C PRO A 151 -12.78 -1.31 -8.60
N ARG A 152 -11.65 -0.61 -8.55
CA ARG A 152 -11.25 0.12 -7.35
C ARG A 152 -12.07 1.39 -7.22
N ARG A 153 -12.92 1.44 -6.20
CA ARG A 153 -13.80 2.59 -5.90
C ARG A 153 -13.25 3.43 -4.76
N ILE A 154 -14.00 4.47 -4.38
CA ILE A 154 -13.54 5.47 -3.42
C ILE A 154 -13.17 4.87 -2.05
N ALA A 155 -13.90 3.85 -1.57
CA ALA A 155 -13.56 3.22 -0.29
C ALA A 155 -12.22 2.45 -0.35
N ASN A 156 -11.89 1.82 -1.48
CA ASN A 156 -10.58 1.17 -1.66
C ASN A 156 -9.46 2.21 -1.59
N ARG A 157 -9.66 3.37 -2.26
CA ARG A 157 -8.70 4.46 -2.29
C ARG A 157 -8.50 5.11 -0.91
N ILE A 158 -9.57 5.22 -0.10
CA ILE A 158 -9.48 5.68 1.29
C ILE A 158 -8.49 4.84 2.09
N VAL A 159 -8.62 3.52 2.01
CA VAL A 159 -7.71 2.60 2.71
C VAL A 159 -6.32 2.65 2.10
N GLU A 160 -6.20 2.66 0.77
CA GLU A 160 -4.91 2.76 0.08
C GLU A 160 -4.10 3.98 0.53
N GLU A 161 -4.66 5.18 0.45
CA GLU A 161 -3.98 6.42 0.84
C GLU A 161 -3.62 6.44 2.32
N SER A 162 -4.51 5.94 3.18
CA SER A 162 -4.24 5.83 4.62
C SER A 162 -3.07 4.89 4.90
N MET A 163 -2.99 3.74 4.21
CA MET A 163 -1.91 2.78 4.39
C MET A 163 -0.58 3.29 3.81
N ILE A 164 -0.59 3.94 2.65
CA ILE A 164 0.62 4.55 2.07
C ILE A 164 1.16 5.63 3.01
N LEU A 165 0.29 6.50 3.54
CA LEU A 165 0.66 7.53 4.50
C LEU A 165 1.29 6.93 5.76
N ALA A 166 0.66 5.93 6.35
CA ALA A 166 1.18 5.24 7.53
C ALA A 166 2.55 4.60 7.27
N ASN A 167 2.75 4.02 6.08
CA ASN A 167 4.02 3.39 5.70
C ASN A 167 5.12 4.43 5.41
N VAL A 168 4.79 5.61 4.88
CA VAL A 168 5.73 6.73 4.77
C VAL A 168 6.15 7.22 6.17
N CYS A 169 5.23 7.26 7.13
CA CYS A 169 5.54 7.59 8.53
C CYS A 169 6.55 6.60 9.12
N ALA A 170 6.32 5.30 8.96
CA ALA A 170 7.26 4.27 9.42
C ALA A 170 8.62 4.40 8.74
N ALA A 171 8.65 4.65 7.43
CA ALA A 171 9.88 4.85 6.66
C ALA A 171 10.72 6.02 7.20
N LYS A 172 10.07 7.16 7.50
CA LYS A 172 10.70 8.33 8.10
C LYS A 172 11.25 8.01 9.49
N VAL A 173 10.42 7.46 10.38
CA VAL A 173 10.81 7.19 11.78
C VAL A 173 11.95 6.16 11.87
N LEU A 174 11.87 5.06 11.12
CA LEU A 174 12.94 4.04 11.10
C LEU A 174 14.25 4.62 10.57
N ARG A 175 14.20 5.44 9.50
CA ARG A 175 15.39 6.09 8.92
C ARG A 175 16.02 7.05 9.91
N ASP A 176 15.21 7.92 10.50
CA ASP A 176 15.70 9.04 11.31
C ASP A 176 16.13 8.60 12.72
N ARG A 177 15.53 7.53 13.26
CA ARG A 177 15.86 7.03 14.61
C ARG A 177 16.81 5.85 14.63
N LEU A 178 16.69 4.91 13.69
CA LEU A 178 17.47 3.67 13.69
C LEU A 178 18.47 3.61 12.52
N GLY A 179 18.18 4.26 11.40
CA GLY A 179 18.99 4.20 10.18
C GLY A 179 18.81 2.91 9.38
N PHE A 180 17.96 1.98 9.83
CA PHE A 180 17.69 0.70 9.18
C PHE A 180 16.26 0.22 9.46
N GLY A 181 15.79 -0.73 8.67
CA GLY A 181 14.46 -1.34 8.77
C GLY A 181 14.17 -2.19 7.54
N ILE A 182 12.98 -2.80 7.46
CA ILE A 182 12.58 -3.51 6.25
C ILE A 182 11.92 -2.52 5.29
N TYR A 183 12.68 -2.06 4.30
CA TYR A 183 12.25 -1.13 3.25
C TYR A 183 11.85 -1.87 1.97
N ASN A 184 10.87 -1.31 1.27
CA ASN A 184 10.54 -1.69 -0.10
C ASN A 184 11.17 -0.64 -1.01
N VAL A 185 12.21 -1.03 -1.75
CA VAL A 185 12.98 -0.14 -2.62
C VAL A 185 12.73 -0.48 -4.08
N HIS A 186 12.78 0.51 -4.96
CA HIS A 186 12.60 0.30 -6.40
C HIS A 186 13.42 1.35 -7.14
N ALA A 187 14.46 0.92 -7.85
CA ALA A 187 15.43 1.80 -8.51
C ALA A 187 14.93 2.42 -9.82
N GLY A 188 13.83 1.94 -10.39
CA GLY A 188 13.31 2.45 -11.66
C GLY A 188 14.06 1.84 -12.84
N PHE A 189 15.09 2.53 -13.34
CA PHE A 189 15.96 2.07 -14.42
C PHE A 189 17.41 2.06 -13.95
N ASP A 190 18.15 0.99 -14.23
CA ASP A 190 19.61 1.07 -14.21
C ASP A 190 20.12 1.88 -15.42
N ALA A 191 21.39 2.32 -15.37
CA ALA A 191 21.96 3.19 -16.39
C ALA A 191 21.87 2.61 -17.82
N THR A 192 22.17 1.31 -17.98
CA THR A 192 22.12 0.64 -19.28
C THR A 192 20.68 0.57 -19.81
N ASN A 193 19.74 0.22 -18.95
CA ASN A 193 18.33 0.11 -19.29
C ASN A 193 17.68 1.49 -19.51
N ALA A 194 18.18 2.54 -18.86
CA ALA A 194 17.76 3.92 -19.10
C ALA A 194 18.14 4.38 -20.51
N GLU A 195 19.36 4.10 -20.97
CA GLU A 195 19.77 4.39 -22.35
C GLU A 195 18.88 3.65 -23.37
N GLN A 196 18.58 2.38 -23.12
CA GLN A 196 17.69 1.59 -23.98
C GLN A 196 16.26 2.12 -24.00
N ALA A 197 15.73 2.51 -22.84
CA ALA A 197 14.41 3.12 -22.74
C ALA A 197 14.36 4.45 -23.50
N ALA A 198 15.35 5.32 -23.32
CA ALA A 198 15.47 6.59 -24.02
C ALA A 198 15.53 6.41 -25.54
N ALA A 199 16.31 5.45 -26.04
CA ALA A 199 16.38 5.15 -27.47
C ALA A 199 15.05 4.63 -28.04
N VAL A 200 14.32 3.78 -27.29
CA VAL A 200 13.00 3.30 -27.70
C VAL A 200 11.99 4.45 -27.75
N LEU A 201 12.01 5.35 -26.77
CA LEU A 201 11.12 6.51 -26.72
C LEU A 201 11.42 7.52 -27.84
N ALA A 202 12.70 7.76 -28.13
CA ALA A 202 13.13 8.67 -29.20
C ALA A 202 12.63 8.21 -30.58
N ASN A 203 12.63 6.90 -30.84
CA ASN A 203 12.05 6.31 -32.07
C ASN A 203 10.53 6.54 -32.21
N HIS A 204 9.86 6.96 -31.14
CA HIS A 204 8.44 7.29 -31.11
C HIS A 204 8.18 8.77 -30.82
N GLY A 205 9.20 9.63 -30.98
CA GLY A 205 9.06 11.09 -30.85
C GLY A 205 9.10 11.64 -29.43
N ILE A 206 9.41 10.83 -28.42
CA ILE A 206 9.61 11.28 -27.04
C ILE A 206 11.10 11.32 -26.73
N THR A 207 11.65 12.52 -26.52
CA THR A 207 13.06 12.70 -26.17
C THR A 207 13.21 12.83 -24.67
N VAL A 208 13.92 11.89 -24.06
CA VAL A 208 14.25 11.91 -22.62
C VAL A 208 15.75 11.80 -22.42
N ASP A 209 16.28 12.45 -21.40
CA ASP A 209 17.66 12.26 -20.97
C ASP A 209 17.78 10.96 -20.16
N ALA A 210 18.61 10.04 -20.65
CA ALA A 210 18.86 8.75 -20.01
C ALA A 210 19.40 8.92 -18.58
N GLN A 211 20.24 9.93 -18.32
CA GLN A 211 20.74 10.18 -16.95
C GLN A 211 19.63 10.69 -16.05
N ALA A 212 18.82 11.65 -16.52
CA ALA A 212 17.72 12.20 -15.75
C ALA A 212 16.72 11.11 -15.29
N ILE A 213 16.33 10.16 -16.15
CA ILE A 213 15.34 9.13 -15.81
C ILE A 213 15.82 8.07 -14.81
N THR A 214 17.13 8.06 -14.48
CA THR A 214 17.68 7.28 -13.36
C THR A 214 17.52 7.97 -12.00
N THR A 215 17.09 9.24 -11.99
CA THR A 215 16.76 9.98 -10.77
C THR A 215 15.26 9.86 -10.46
N LEU A 216 14.89 9.99 -9.18
CA LEU A 216 13.49 9.90 -8.76
C LEU A 216 12.62 10.96 -9.47
N GLU A 217 13.14 12.18 -9.63
CA GLU A 217 12.41 13.27 -10.28
C GLU A 217 12.27 13.04 -11.79
N GLY A 218 13.34 12.67 -12.48
CA GLY A 218 13.24 12.36 -13.91
C GLY A 218 12.35 11.15 -14.19
N PHE A 219 12.34 10.15 -13.31
CA PHE A 219 11.39 9.02 -13.41
C PHE A 219 9.94 9.49 -13.23
N ARG A 220 9.67 10.41 -12.29
CA ARG A 220 8.32 11.01 -12.12
C ARG A 220 7.87 11.76 -13.36
N VAL A 221 8.74 12.60 -13.91
CA VAL A 221 8.48 13.38 -15.13
C VAL A 221 8.16 12.43 -16.30
N LEU A 222 9.03 11.43 -16.54
CA LEU A 222 8.80 10.43 -17.58
C LEU A 222 7.47 9.69 -17.37
N ARG A 223 7.18 9.25 -16.14
CA ARG A 223 5.95 8.51 -15.86
C ARG A 223 4.71 9.34 -16.17
N ARG A 224 4.69 10.63 -15.78
CA ARG A 224 3.60 11.55 -16.09
C ARG A 224 3.44 11.76 -17.60
N GLU A 225 4.54 11.92 -18.33
CA GLU A 225 4.52 12.04 -19.78
C GLU A 225 3.93 10.79 -20.46
N LEU A 226 4.31 9.60 -20.00
CA LEU A 226 3.76 8.33 -20.49
C LEU A 226 2.29 8.16 -20.13
N ASP A 227 1.88 8.58 -18.94
CA ASP A 227 0.49 8.51 -18.51
C ASP A 227 -0.41 9.52 -19.24
N ALA A 228 0.14 10.62 -19.75
CA ALA A 228 -0.55 11.59 -20.61
C ALA A 228 -0.73 11.12 -22.07
N GLN A 229 -0.06 10.03 -22.48
CA GLN A 229 -0.20 9.49 -23.83
C GLN A 229 -1.61 8.93 -24.07
N PRO A 230 -2.14 9.00 -25.31
CA PRO A 230 -3.47 8.47 -25.65
C PRO A 230 -3.64 6.97 -25.38
N THR A 231 -2.54 6.21 -25.38
CA THR A 231 -2.55 4.76 -25.14
C THR A 231 -1.39 4.34 -24.25
N GLN A 232 -1.49 3.16 -23.63
CA GLN A 232 -0.39 2.56 -22.85
C GLN A 232 0.70 1.91 -23.71
N PHE A 233 0.69 2.12 -25.03
CA PHE A 233 1.63 1.47 -25.94
C PHE A 233 3.08 1.74 -25.54
N LEU A 234 3.47 2.99 -25.36
CA LEU A 234 4.86 3.34 -25.01
C LEU A 234 5.26 2.84 -23.63
N ASP A 235 4.38 2.95 -22.62
CA ASP A 235 4.60 2.37 -21.29
C ASP A 235 4.89 0.86 -21.38
N SER A 236 4.11 0.13 -22.18
CA SER A 236 4.31 -1.31 -22.36
C SER A 236 5.65 -1.66 -23.02
N ARG A 237 6.14 -0.81 -23.94
CA ARG A 237 7.40 -1.03 -24.67
C ARG A 237 8.63 -0.83 -23.80
N ILE A 238 8.57 0.08 -22.84
CA ILE A 238 9.70 0.35 -21.93
C ILE A 238 9.65 -0.46 -20.63
N ARG A 239 8.52 -1.09 -20.30
CA ARG A 239 8.33 -1.86 -19.07
C ARG A 239 9.40 -2.93 -18.86
N ARG A 240 9.90 -3.56 -19.93
CA ARG A 240 10.96 -4.58 -19.87
C ARG A 240 12.32 -4.06 -19.38
N PHE A 241 12.52 -2.74 -19.37
CA PHE A 241 13.74 -2.09 -18.91
C PHE A 241 13.64 -1.66 -17.44
N GLN A 242 12.45 -1.74 -16.83
CA GLN A 242 12.25 -1.36 -15.43
C GLN A 242 12.71 -2.47 -14.50
N THR A 243 13.35 -2.10 -13.40
CA THR A 243 13.70 -3.00 -12.30
C THR A 243 12.44 -3.47 -11.57
N PHE A 244 12.53 -4.57 -10.83
CA PHE A 244 11.48 -4.96 -9.90
C PHE A 244 11.65 -4.23 -8.56
N ALA A 245 10.58 -4.18 -7.75
CA ALA A 245 10.70 -3.72 -6.38
C ALA A 245 11.35 -4.82 -5.54
N GLU A 246 12.26 -4.42 -4.65
CA GLU A 246 13.08 -5.30 -3.83
C GLU A 246 12.92 -4.95 -2.36
N ILE A 247 13.31 -5.89 -1.49
CA ILE A 247 13.35 -5.69 -0.05
C ILE A 247 14.79 -5.33 0.35
N SER A 248 14.96 -4.21 1.04
CA SER A 248 16.24 -3.73 1.55
C SER A 248 16.21 -3.58 3.07
N THR A 249 17.36 -3.76 3.73
CA THR A 249 17.53 -3.41 5.15
C THR A 249 17.89 -1.94 5.37
N GLU A 250 18.29 -1.27 4.30
CA GLU A 250 18.69 0.13 4.27
C GLU A 250 17.62 0.99 3.59
N PRO A 251 17.43 2.24 4.05
CA PRO A 251 16.49 3.16 3.43
C PRO A 251 16.87 3.44 1.97
N GLY A 252 15.88 3.47 1.10
CA GLY A 252 16.08 3.78 -0.31
C GLY A 252 14.77 4.18 -1.01
N PRO A 253 14.88 4.82 -2.18
CA PRO A 253 13.74 5.33 -2.91
C PRO A 253 12.87 4.20 -3.48
N HIS A 254 11.58 4.48 -3.60
CA HIS A 254 10.62 3.65 -4.30
C HIS A 254 10.13 4.40 -5.54
N PHE A 255 10.85 4.27 -6.65
CA PHE A 255 10.57 5.04 -7.88
C PHE A 255 9.16 4.80 -8.39
N GLY A 256 8.64 3.56 -8.34
CA GLY A 256 7.28 3.27 -8.77
C GLY A 256 6.18 4.02 -8.01
N LEU A 257 6.44 4.39 -6.76
CA LEU A 257 5.51 5.20 -5.94
C LEU A 257 5.86 6.68 -5.98
N GLY A 258 7.02 7.04 -6.56
CA GLY A 258 7.55 8.39 -6.50
C GLY A 258 7.86 8.82 -5.06
N LEU A 259 8.40 7.94 -4.21
CA LEU A 259 8.70 8.23 -2.80
C LEU A 259 10.18 8.07 -2.49
N GLU A 260 10.73 8.92 -1.61
CA GLU A 260 12.14 8.87 -1.18
C GLU A 260 12.48 7.67 -0.29
N ALA A 261 11.50 7.19 0.47
CA ALA A 261 11.61 6.00 1.30
C ALA A 261 10.22 5.39 1.54
N TYR A 262 10.15 4.06 1.60
CA TYR A 262 8.89 3.36 1.84
C TYR A 262 9.13 2.06 2.62
N ALA A 263 8.55 1.95 3.82
CA ALA A 263 8.67 0.78 4.70
C ALA A 263 7.28 0.37 5.16
N THR A 264 6.93 -0.91 5.01
CA THR A 264 5.58 -1.38 5.34
C THR A 264 5.50 -1.90 6.77
N TRP A 265 4.43 -1.54 7.46
CA TRP A 265 4.13 -2.05 8.81
C TRP A 265 2.62 -2.30 9.00
N THR A 266 1.81 -2.06 7.97
CA THR A 266 0.35 -2.07 8.05
C THR A 266 -0.28 -3.45 7.84
N SER A 267 0.51 -4.49 7.58
CA SER A 267 0.04 -5.85 7.29
C SER A 267 0.80 -6.96 8.05
N PRO A 268 1.09 -6.81 9.36
CA PRO A 268 1.95 -7.74 10.11
C PRO A 268 1.34 -9.14 10.30
N ILE A 269 0.04 -9.31 10.08
CA ILE A 269 -0.62 -10.63 10.16
C ILE A 269 -0.25 -11.52 8.96
N ARG A 270 0.12 -10.91 7.83
CA ARG A 270 0.32 -11.57 6.53
C ARG A 270 1.67 -11.27 5.87
N LYS A 271 2.54 -10.49 6.52
CA LYS A 271 3.88 -10.14 6.07
C LYS A 271 4.84 -10.17 7.26
N PHE A 272 5.89 -10.98 7.17
CA PHE A 272 6.89 -11.08 8.23
C PHE A 272 7.75 -9.81 8.31
N GLY A 273 8.05 -9.17 7.17
CA GLY A 273 8.75 -7.88 7.15
C GLY A 273 8.04 -6.79 7.96
N ASP A 274 6.70 -6.74 7.89
CA ASP A 274 5.90 -5.83 8.71
C ASP A 274 5.93 -6.22 10.20
N MET A 275 6.08 -7.50 10.56
CA MET A 275 6.33 -7.91 11.95
C MET A 275 7.70 -7.45 12.46
N VAL A 276 8.73 -7.50 11.60
CA VAL A 276 10.06 -6.98 11.95
C VAL A 276 9.96 -5.47 12.19
N ASN A 277 9.33 -4.72 11.29
CA ASN A 277 9.12 -3.28 11.49
C ASN A 277 8.26 -2.97 12.73
N HIS A 278 7.29 -3.82 13.10
CA HIS A 278 6.54 -3.71 14.37
C HIS A 278 7.40 -3.89 15.63
N ARG A 279 8.55 -4.59 15.55
CA ARG A 279 9.48 -4.73 16.68
C ARG A 279 10.45 -3.55 16.76
N LEU A 280 10.77 -2.95 15.62
CA LEU A 280 11.66 -1.81 15.51
C LEU A 280 10.97 -0.49 15.90
N LEU A 281 9.66 -0.36 15.58
CA LEU A 281 8.79 0.77 15.96
C LEU A 281 8.27 0.61 17.39
#